data_AF-A0AAW9EI37-F1
#
_entry.id   AF-A0AAW9EI37-F1
#
_cell.length_a   1.000
_cell.length_b   1.000
_cell.length_c   1.000
_cell.angle_alpha   90.00
_cell.angle_beta   90.00
_cell.angle_gamma   90.00
#
_symmetry.space_group_name_H-M   'P 1'
#
loop_
_entity.id
_entity.type
_entity.pdbx_description
1 polymer ?
#
loop_
_entity_poly.entity_id
_entity_poly.type
_entity_poly.pdbx_seq_one_letter_code
_entity_poly.pdbx_strand_id
1 'polypeptide(L)' 'VRGVCELLGLEALNFANEGKIVLVVSPQAEKQVLEALHQHTLGQDACTIGEVTEERYIRLTGIFGTSRILDLPYNEPLP' A
#
# COMPACT_ATOMS: atom_id res chain seq x y z
N VAL A 1 -1.29 13.84 0.84
CA VAL A 1 -0.05 13.23 1.39
C VAL A 1 1.21 13.55 0.60
N ARG A 2 1.20 13.49 -0.75
CA ARG A 2 2.41 13.70 -1.59
C ARG A 2 3.22 14.95 -1.26
N GLY A 3 2.58 16.12 -1.12
CA GLY A 3 3.30 17.35 -0.76
C GLY A 3 4.01 17.28 0.60
N VAL A 4 3.43 16.60 1.60
CA VAL A 4 4.08 16.40 2.91
C VAL A 4 5.27 15.45 2.78
N CYS A 5 5.12 14.36 2.01
CA CYS A 5 6.20 13.42 1.72
C CYS A 5 7.38 14.12 1.02
N GLU A 6 7.10 14.97 0.03
CA GLU A 6 8.12 15.75 -0.69
C GLU A 6 8.82 16.77 0.22
N LEU A 7 8.08 17.45 1.10
CA LEU A 7 8.63 18.46 1.99
C LEU A 7 9.48 17.86 3.13
N LEU A 8 9.06 16.72 3.67
CA LEU A 8 9.65 16.14 4.89
C LEU A 8 10.53 14.91 4.63
N GLY A 9 10.60 14.43 3.39
CA GLY A 9 11.33 13.19 3.05
C GLY A 9 10.72 11.94 3.68
N LEU A 10 9.42 11.98 4.01
CA LEU A 10 8.70 10.87 4.65
C LEU A 10 7.99 10.01 3.61
N GLU A 11 7.87 8.72 3.90
CA GLU A 11 7.13 7.77 3.04
C GLU A 11 5.69 7.60 3.54
N ALA A 12 4.72 7.77 2.64
CA ALA A 12 3.29 7.63 2.99
C ALA A 12 2.93 6.23 3.52
N LEU A 13 3.71 5.21 3.17
CA LEU A 13 3.55 3.83 3.68
C LEU A 13 3.71 3.74 5.20
N ASN A 14 4.40 4.69 5.82
CA ASN A 14 4.66 4.71 7.27
C ASN A 14 3.67 5.59 8.05
N PHE A 15 2.67 6.18 7.39
CA PHE A 15 1.67 7.00 8.07
C PHE A 15 0.51 6.15 8.58
N ALA A 16 0.05 6.48 9.79
CA ALA A 16 -1.14 5.87 10.36
C ALA A 16 -2.37 6.15 9.48
N ASN A 17 -3.20 5.12 9.30
CA ASN A 17 -4.48 5.22 8.60
C ASN A 17 -5.59 4.72 9.53
N GLU A 18 -6.59 5.55 9.83
CA GLU A 18 -7.68 5.20 10.77
C GLU A 18 -8.98 4.72 10.10
N GLY A 19 -8.97 4.60 8.77
CA GLY A 19 -10.15 4.21 7.99
C GLY A 19 -9.81 3.44 6.72
N LYS A 20 -8.68 2.73 6.72
CA LYS A 20 -8.18 1.98 5.57
C LYS A 20 -7.90 0.54 5.99
N ILE A 21 -7.98 -0.37 5.02
CA ILE A 21 -7.72 -1.80 5.22
C ILE A 21 -6.71 -2.28 4.18
N VAL A 22 -5.89 -3.25 4.58
CA VAL A 22 -5.05 -4.03 3.66
C VAL A 22 -5.66 -5.43 3.60
N LEU A 23 -5.91 -5.92 2.38
CA LEU A 23 -6.52 -7.23 2.15
C LEU A 23 -5.59 -8.10 1.32
N VAL A 24 -5.51 -9.38 1.67
CA VAL A 24 -4.88 -10.41 0.86
C VAL A 24 -5.99 -11.34 0.37
N VAL A 25 -6.07 -11.52 -0.94
CA VAL A 25 -7.13 -12.31 -1.60
C VAL A 25 -6.51 -13.30 -2.56
N SER A 26 -7.26 -14.36 -2.92
CA SER A 26 -6.82 -15.24 -4.01
C SER A 26 -6.82 -14.47 -5.33
N PRO A 27 -5.89 -14.80 -6.27
CA PRO A 27 -5.83 -14.11 -7.57
C PRO A 27 -7.15 -14.15 -8.34
N GLN A 28 -7.91 -15.24 -8.21
CA GLN A 28 -9.19 -15.41 -8.89
C GLN A 28 -10.30 -14.52 -8.31
N ALA A 29 -10.16 -14.05 -7.07
CA ALA A 29 -11.14 -13.22 -6.38
C ALA A 29 -10.84 -11.71 -6.51
N GLU A 30 -9.66 -11.31 -6.96
CA GLU A 30 -9.20 -9.91 -7.01
C GLU A 30 -10.24 -8.96 -7.62
N LYS A 31 -10.69 -9.27 -8.84
CA LYS A 31 -11.66 -8.44 -9.58
C LYS A 31 -12.98 -8.31 -8.81
N GLN A 32 -13.53 -9.41 -8.32
CA GLN A 32 -14.80 -9.42 -7.59
C GLN A 32 -14.70 -8.62 -6.30
N VAL A 33 -13.59 -8.74 -5.57
CA VAL A 33 -13.37 -8.00 -4.32
C VAL A 33 -13.24 -6.51 -4.59
N LEU A 34 -12.47 -6.09 -5.60
CA LEU A 34 -12.36 -4.68 -5.98
C LEU A 34 -13.73 -4.10 -6.37
N GLU A 35 -14.50 -4.81 -7.19
CA GLU A 35 -15.85 -4.39 -7.57
C GLU A 35 -16.77 -4.22 -6.36
N ALA A 36 -16.71 -5.14 -5.39
CA ALA A 36 -17.47 -5.03 -4.16
C ALA A 36 -17.04 -3.84 -3.29
N LEU A 37 -15.73 -3.56 -3.20
CA LEU A 37 -15.22 -2.40 -2.47
C LEU A 37 -15.65 -1.08 -3.13
N HIS A 38 -15.58 -0.99 -4.46
CA HIS A 38 -15.98 0.21 -5.20
C HIS A 38 -17.47 0.52 -5.12
N GLN A 39 -18.32 -0.46 -4.79
CA GLN A 39 -19.76 -0.23 -4.54
C GLN A 39 -20.02 0.48 -3.21
N HIS A 40 -19.07 0.51 -2.29
CA HIS A 40 -19.20 1.20 -1.00
C HIS A 40 -18.48 2.55 -1.02
N THR A 41 -19.09 3.59 -0.47
CA THR A 41 -18.51 4.95 -0.48
C THR A 41 -17.10 5.03 0.12
N LEU A 42 -16.81 4.22 1.15
CA LEU A 42 -15.47 4.17 1.77
C LEU A 42 -14.41 3.43 0.94
N GLY A 43 -14.83 2.64 -0.05
CA GLY A 43 -13.96 1.77 -0.85
C GLY A 43 -13.70 2.26 -2.27
N GLN A 44 -14.17 3.46 -2.66
CA GLN A 44 -14.04 3.98 -4.02
C GLN A 44 -12.60 4.04 -4.54
N ASP A 45 -11.63 4.27 -3.64
CA ASP A 45 -10.21 4.33 -3.97
C ASP A 45 -9.49 2.98 -3.80
N ALA A 46 -10.20 1.87 -3.61
CA ALA A 46 -9.57 0.56 -3.46
C ALA A 46 -8.78 0.18 -4.72
N CYS A 47 -7.58 -0.35 -4.52
CA CYS A 47 -6.71 -0.75 -5.61
C CYS A 47 -5.81 -1.92 -5.20
N THR A 48 -5.37 -2.69 -6.20
CA THR A 48 -4.31 -3.68 -6.02
C THR A 48 -2.96 -2.97 -5.93
N ILE A 49 -2.20 -3.26 -4.89
CA ILE A 49 -0.90 -2.62 -4.61
C ILE A 49 0.29 -3.58 -4.68
N GLY A 50 0.06 -4.87 -4.94
CA GLY A 50 1.12 -5.87 -5.06
C GLY A 50 0.59 -7.29 -5.10
N GLU A 51 1.53 -8.24 -5.08
CA GLU A 51 1.27 -9.68 -5.09
C GLU A 51 2.14 -10.38 -4.06
N VAL A 52 1.69 -11.53 -3.56
CA VAL A 52 2.48 -12.39 -2.68
C VAL A 52 3.42 -13.23 -3.54
N THR A 53 4.71 -13.23 -3.19
CA THR A 53 5.74 -14.04 -3.85
C THR A 53 6.27 -15.10 -2.88
N GLU A 54 7.11 -16.01 -3.37
CA GLU A 54 7.79 -17.01 -2.53
C GLU A 54 8.88 -16.40 -1.64
N GLU A 55 9.23 -15.13 -1.86
CA GLU A 55 10.29 -14.45 -1.14
C GLU A 55 9.84 -14.01 0.26
N ARG A 56 10.79 -13.98 1.19
CA ARG A 56 10.51 -13.65 2.60
C ARG A 56 10.56 -12.16 2.92
N TYR A 57 10.77 -11.30 1.92
CA TYR A 57 10.95 -9.86 2.10
C TYR A 57 9.95 -9.09 1.26
N ILE A 58 9.53 -7.92 1.74
CA ILE A 58 8.67 -7.00 0.99
C ILE A 58 9.56 -6.17 0.05
N ARG A 59 9.20 -6.08 -1.22
CA ARG A 59 9.86 -5.22 -2.21
C ARG A 59 8.92 -4.12 -2.68
N LEU A 60 9.45 -2.91 -2.76
CA LEU A 60 8.78 -1.78 -3.39
C LEU A 60 9.34 -1.59 -4.80
N THR A 61 8.47 -1.64 -5.80
CA THR A 61 8.83 -1.39 -7.21
C THR A 61 8.59 0.07 -7.55
N GLY A 62 9.64 0.77 -7.94
CA GLY A 62 9.60 2.16 -8.38
C GLY A 62 9.07 2.30 -9.82
N ILE A 63 8.84 3.54 -10.23
CA ILE A 63 8.24 3.90 -11.53
C ILE A 63 9.03 3.40 -12.75
N PHE A 64 10.32 3.10 -12.59
CA PHE A 64 11.19 2.59 -13.65
C PHE A 64 11.41 1.07 -13.58
N GLY A 65 10.60 0.36 -12.78
CA GLY A 65 10.72 -1.09 -12.59
C GLY A 65 11.87 -1.51 -11.67
N THR A 66 12.63 -0.56 -11.10
CA THR A 66 13.64 -0.85 -10.10
C THR A 66 12.98 -1.22 -8.77
N SER A 67 13.39 -2.33 -8.17
CA SER A 67 12.87 -2.77 -6.88
C SER A 67 13.89 -2.55 -5.75
N ARG A 68 13.42 -2.17 -4.57
CA ARG A 68 14.21 -2.15 -3.33
C ARG A 68 13.50 -2.92 -2.22
N ILE A 69 14.25 -3.40 -1.22
CA ILE A 69 13.64 -3.94 0.00
C ILE A 69 12.95 -2.79 0.73
N LEU A 70 11.72 -3.05 1.20
CA LEU A 70 10.99 -2.14 2.07
C LEU A 70 11.28 -2.52 3.53
N ASP A 71 12.16 -1.74 4.15
CA ASP A 71 12.47 -1.88 5.57
C ASP A 71 11.39 -1.19 6.42
N LEU A 72 11.17 -1.72 7.63
CA LEU A 72 10.30 -1.07 8.61
C LEU A 72 10.96 0.21 9.13
N PRO A 73 10.16 1.26 9.42
CA PRO A 73 10.70 2.47 10.02
C PRO A 73 11.21 2.19 11.44
N TYR A 74 12.31 2.85 11.82
CA TYR A 74 12.88 2.72 13.17
C TYR A 74 12.00 3.38 14.25
N ASN A 75 11.28 4.44 13.88
CA ASN A 75 10.36 5.19 14.74
C ASN A 75 9.14 5.61 13.93
N GLU A 76 8.02 5.88 14.60
CA GLU A 76 6.89 6.53 13.94
C GLU A 76 7.30 7.93 13.45
N PRO A 77 6.85 8.33 12.24
CA PRO A 77 7.31 9.56 11.61
C PRO A 77 6.76 10.84 12.27
N LEU A 78 5.72 10.70 13.08
CA LEU A 78 5.10 11.75 13.87
C LEU A 78 4.77 11.18 15.26
N PRO A 79 4.84 11.98 16.33
CA PRO A 79 4.38 11.57 17.66
C PRO A 79 2.87 11.39 17.74
#